data_AF-A0A850CG36-F1
#
_entry.id   AF-A0A850CG36-F1
#
_cell.length_a   1.000
_cell.length_b   1.000
_cell.length_c   1.000
_cell.angle_alpha   90.00
_cell.angle_beta   90.00
_cell.angle_gamma   90.00
#
_symmetry.space_group_name_H-M   'P 1'
#
loop_
_entity.id
_entity.type
_entity.pdbx_description
1 polymer ?
#
loop_
_entity_poly.entity_id
_entity_poly.type
_entity_poly.pdbx_seq_one_letter_code
_entity_poly.pdbx_strand_id
1 'polypeptide(L)'
;MSTITGPAKMPLGRKLAIAALCVGVAVAGTLAYFLLREEEVAAHEFPGDVDVIIYLERDVEDDVLEQIETALQQHPLTEEVEFESQEEAFEHFQDTFADQPEILDSAEADTLPSSFHIKLTDSDRSEEYIQDFENVEGIYEISDMVALYRYWEPACIEFEDKGISPDEGDTESILYEIQQACRNFGYTL
;
A
#
# COMPACT_ATOMS: atom_id res chain seq x y z
N MET A 1 69.29 11.66 -17.39
CA MET A 1 69.26 11.75 -15.91
C MET A 1 67.93 12.36 -15.52
N SER A 2 67.01 11.56 -15.01
CA SER A 2 65.68 12.01 -14.58
C SER A 2 65.79 12.78 -13.26
N THR A 3 65.38 14.04 -13.26
CA THR A 3 65.27 14.86 -12.05
C THR A 3 63.93 14.59 -11.39
N ILE A 4 63.98 13.90 -10.24
CA ILE A 4 62.85 13.68 -9.35
C ILE A 4 62.61 14.97 -8.58
N THR A 5 61.50 15.66 -8.84
CA THR A 5 61.08 16.84 -8.08
C THR A 5 60.59 16.40 -6.70
N GLY A 6 61.25 16.87 -5.64
CA GLY A 6 60.84 16.60 -4.25
C GLY A 6 59.47 17.22 -3.89
N PRO A 7 58.83 16.77 -2.79
CA PRO A 7 57.48 17.19 -2.46
C PRO A 7 57.41 18.70 -2.19
N ALA A 8 56.55 19.40 -2.92
CA ALA A 8 56.34 20.84 -2.77
C ALA A 8 55.77 21.16 -1.38
N LYS A 9 56.48 21.99 -0.59
CA LYS A 9 56.01 22.47 0.71
C LYS A 9 54.86 23.46 0.52
N MET A 10 53.63 23.04 0.82
CA MET A 10 52.46 23.93 0.79
C MET A 10 52.45 24.90 1.99
N PRO A 11 52.12 26.19 1.77
CA PRO A 11 52.03 27.17 2.85
C PRO A 11 50.85 26.85 3.78
N LEU A 12 51.01 27.16 5.06
CA LEU A 12 50.06 26.79 6.13
C LEU A 12 48.62 27.30 5.84
N GLY A 13 48.49 28.51 5.31
CA GLY A 13 47.18 29.06 4.91
C GLY A 13 46.47 28.24 3.83
N ARG A 14 47.22 27.62 2.91
CA ARG A 14 46.64 26.77 1.86
C ARG A 14 46.19 25.41 2.42
N LYS A 15 46.88 24.87 3.43
CA LYS A 15 46.44 23.68 4.15
C LYS A 15 45.16 23.94 4.95
N LEU A 16 45.07 25.09 5.62
CA LEU A 16 43.87 25.49 6.36
C LEU A 16 42.68 25.72 5.43
N ALA A 17 42.89 26.37 4.28
CA ALA A 17 41.85 26.55 3.27
C ALA A 17 41.34 25.22 2.70
N ILE A 18 42.24 24.27 2.40
CA ILE A 18 41.86 22.94 1.94
C ILE A 18 41.08 22.19 3.04
N ALA A 19 41.54 22.23 4.29
CA ALA A 19 40.85 21.57 5.40
C ALA A 19 39.43 22.12 5.63
N ALA A 20 39.26 23.45 5.60
CA ALA A 20 37.95 24.08 5.73
C ALA A 20 37.00 23.71 4.59
N LEU A 21 37.51 23.64 3.36
CA LEU A 21 36.74 23.20 2.19
C LEU A 21 36.28 21.74 2.35
N CYS A 22 37.18 20.84 2.78
CA CYS A 22 36.84 19.43 2.99
C CYS A 22 35.74 19.25 4.05
N VAL A 23 35.83 20.00 5.16
CA VAL A 23 34.81 19.96 6.21
C VAL A 23 33.47 20.49 5.68
N GLY A 24 33.48 21.60 4.94
CA GLY A 24 32.26 22.14 4.34
C GLY A 24 31.58 21.17 3.38
N VAL A 25 32.35 20.50 2.51
CA VAL A 25 31.80 19.49 1.59
C VAL A 25 31.27 18.27 2.33
N ALA A 26 31.96 17.81 3.39
CA ALA A 26 31.49 16.69 4.19
C ALA A 26 30.17 17.02 4.90
N VAL A 27 30.08 18.19 5.55
CA VAL A 27 28.85 18.61 6.25
C VAL A 27 27.70 18.81 5.27
N ALA A 28 27.94 19.49 4.14
CA ALA A 28 26.92 19.68 3.12
C ALA A 28 26.49 18.37 2.48
N GLY A 29 27.43 17.44 2.24
CA GLY A 29 27.15 16.11 1.72
C GLY A 29 26.34 15.26 2.69
N THR A 30 26.66 15.27 3.98
CA THR A 30 25.87 14.56 5.01
C THR A 30 24.48 15.17 5.17
N LEU A 31 24.36 16.50 5.17
CA LEU A 31 23.06 17.17 5.25
C LEU A 31 22.22 16.88 3.99
N ALA A 32 22.80 16.97 2.80
CA ALA A 32 22.11 16.61 1.56
C ALA A 32 21.73 15.13 1.56
N TYR A 33 22.58 14.24 2.07
CA TYR A 33 22.25 12.83 2.23
C TYR A 33 21.05 12.63 3.16
N PHE A 34 20.96 13.33 4.29
CA PHE A 34 19.79 13.25 5.18
C PHE A 34 18.53 13.91 4.60
N LEU A 35 18.65 14.96 3.79
CA LEU A 35 17.50 15.65 3.19
C LEU A 35 16.99 14.98 1.90
N LEU A 36 17.87 14.28 1.16
CA LEU A 36 17.54 13.55 -0.06
C LEU A 36 17.26 12.07 0.20
N ARG A 37 17.62 11.57 1.38
CA ARG A 37 17.11 10.30 1.86
C ARG A 37 15.69 10.56 2.32
N GLU A 38 14.77 10.49 1.36
CA GLU A 38 13.49 9.88 1.66
C GLU A 38 13.85 8.56 2.34
N GLU A 39 13.41 8.38 3.60
CA GLU A 39 13.07 7.03 4.00
C GLU A 39 12.00 6.63 2.98
N GLU A 40 12.43 6.02 1.87
CA GLU A 40 11.76 4.83 1.42
C GLU A 40 11.81 3.91 2.65
N VAL A 41 10.89 4.14 3.61
CA VAL A 41 10.08 3.04 4.11
C VAL A 41 9.76 2.34 2.80
N ALA A 42 10.40 1.19 2.56
CA ALA A 42 9.99 0.40 1.41
C ALA A 42 8.49 0.30 1.60
N ALA A 43 7.73 1.07 0.83
CA ALA A 43 6.30 0.96 0.82
C ALA A 43 6.17 -0.49 0.38
N HIS A 44 5.82 -1.35 1.33
CA HIS A 44 5.61 -2.72 0.96
C HIS A 44 4.40 -2.62 0.05
N GLU A 45 4.67 -2.88 -1.23
CA GLU A 45 3.66 -2.79 -2.25
C GLU A 45 2.48 -3.62 -1.77
N PHE A 46 1.29 -3.00 -1.74
CA PHE A 46 0.10 -3.66 -1.26
C PHE A 46 -0.02 -4.98 -2.04
N PRO A 47 0.07 -6.14 -1.35
CA PRO A 47 0.29 -7.41 -2.04
C PRO A 47 -0.99 -7.95 -2.69
N GLY A 48 -2.13 -7.30 -2.47
CA GLY A 48 -3.39 -7.67 -3.08
C GLY A 48 -3.45 -7.26 -4.55
N ASP A 49 -4.16 -8.07 -5.33
CA ASP A 49 -4.38 -7.83 -6.75
C ASP A 49 -5.43 -6.72 -7.00
N VAL A 50 -6.15 -6.28 -5.95
CA VAL A 50 -7.21 -5.26 -6.01
C VAL A 50 -7.03 -4.24 -4.89
N ASP A 51 -6.85 -2.97 -5.26
CA ASP A 51 -6.59 -1.88 -4.32
C ASP A 51 -7.90 -1.21 -3.86
N VAL A 52 -8.85 -1.06 -4.78
CA VAL A 52 -10.15 -0.43 -4.54
C VAL A 52 -11.26 -1.27 -5.16
N ILE A 53 -12.36 -1.46 -4.42
CA ILE A 53 -13.58 -2.08 -4.95
C ILE A 53 -14.70 -1.03 -4.93
N ILE A 54 -15.32 -0.77 -6.08
CA ILE A 54 -16.44 0.15 -6.23
C ILE A 54 -17.70 -0.66 -6.46
N TYR A 55 -18.59 -0.69 -5.47
CA TYR A 55 -19.88 -1.35 -5.55
C TYR A 55 -20.93 -0.42 -6.16
N LEU A 56 -21.73 -0.96 -7.08
CA LEU A 56 -22.74 -0.21 -7.81
C LEU A 56 -24.12 -0.31 -7.17
N GLU A 57 -24.96 0.67 -7.45
CA GLU A 57 -26.38 0.56 -7.15
C GLU A 57 -27.02 -0.59 -7.94
N ARG A 58 -27.97 -1.29 -7.33
CA ARG A 58 -28.58 -2.52 -7.88
C ARG A 58 -29.22 -2.32 -9.27
N ASP A 59 -29.80 -1.15 -9.51
CA ASP A 59 -30.53 -0.83 -10.73
C ASP A 59 -29.81 0.31 -11.51
N VAL A 60 -28.48 0.26 -11.59
CA VAL A 60 -27.71 1.21 -12.39
C VAL A 60 -28.08 1.06 -13.88
N GLU A 61 -28.44 2.17 -14.52
CA GLU A 61 -28.76 2.17 -15.95
C GLU A 61 -27.50 1.93 -16.79
N ASP A 62 -27.63 1.23 -17.92
CA ASP A 62 -26.49 0.84 -18.78
C ASP A 62 -25.62 2.04 -19.21
N ASP A 63 -26.24 3.20 -19.44
CA ASP A 63 -25.52 4.41 -19.83
C ASP A 63 -24.73 5.02 -18.68
N VAL A 64 -25.22 4.91 -17.44
CA VAL A 64 -24.50 5.32 -16.23
C VAL A 64 -23.34 4.35 -15.98
N LEU A 65 -23.56 3.05 -16.13
CA LEU A 65 -22.53 2.02 -16.00
C LEU A 65 -21.36 2.28 -16.96
N GLU A 66 -21.64 2.51 -18.25
CA GLU A 66 -20.60 2.78 -19.26
C GLU A 66 -19.84 4.08 -18.96
N GLN A 67 -20.52 5.10 -18.42
CA GLN A 67 -19.89 6.36 -18.00
C GLN A 67 -18.95 6.16 -16.82
N ILE A 68 -19.35 5.38 -15.81
CA ILE A 68 -18.51 5.04 -14.66
C ILE A 68 -17.29 4.27 -15.15
N GLU A 69 -17.47 3.18 -15.91
CA GLU A 69 -16.37 2.35 -16.41
C GLU A 69 -15.36 3.19 -17.20
N THR A 70 -15.85 4.04 -18.11
CA THR A 70 -15.00 4.93 -18.89
C THR A 70 -14.20 5.90 -18.01
N ALA A 71 -14.84 6.47 -16.98
CA ALA A 71 -14.18 7.39 -16.06
C ALA A 71 -13.09 6.68 -15.24
N LEU A 72 -13.36 5.46 -14.75
CA LEU A 72 -12.39 4.64 -14.03
C LEU A 72 -11.19 4.32 -14.91
N GLN A 73 -11.40 3.82 -16.13
CA GLN A 73 -10.34 3.45 -17.07
C GLN A 73 -9.48 4.63 -17.53
N GLN A 74 -10.05 5.84 -17.61
CA GLN A 74 -9.33 7.04 -18.04
C GLN A 74 -8.62 7.77 -16.91
N HIS A 75 -8.84 7.35 -15.65
CA HIS A 75 -8.26 8.02 -14.50
C HIS A 75 -6.72 7.81 -14.47
N PRO A 76 -5.91 8.86 -14.21
CA PRO A 76 -4.44 8.75 -14.26
C PRO A 76 -3.80 7.78 -13.27
N LEU A 77 -4.53 7.42 -12.21
CA LEU A 77 -4.07 6.45 -11.19
C LEU A 77 -4.54 5.02 -11.45
N THR A 78 -5.33 4.78 -12.49
CA THR A 78 -5.83 3.44 -12.80
C THR A 78 -4.81 2.67 -13.63
N GLU A 79 -4.43 1.49 -13.14
CA GLU A 79 -3.66 0.50 -13.91
C GLU A 79 -4.60 -0.48 -14.61
N GLU A 80 -5.56 -1.03 -13.88
CA GLU A 80 -6.50 -2.04 -14.36
C GLU A 80 -7.89 -1.83 -13.75
N VAL A 81 -8.92 -2.17 -14.54
CA VAL A 81 -10.33 -2.17 -14.12
C VAL A 81 -10.93 -3.47 -14.58
N GLU A 82 -11.44 -4.26 -13.64
CA GLU A 82 -12.22 -5.46 -13.91
C GLU A 82 -13.65 -5.25 -13.42
N PHE A 83 -14.63 -5.59 -14.26
CA PHE A 83 -16.03 -5.57 -13.87
C PHE A 83 -16.45 -6.97 -13.40
N GLU A 84 -17.11 -7.02 -12.26
CA GLU A 84 -17.73 -8.21 -11.70
C GLU A 84 -19.24 -7.99 -11.65
N SER A 85 -19.98 -8.82 -12.40
CA SER A 85 -21.43 -8.84 -12.35
C SER A 85 -21.95 -9.41 -11.02
N GLN A 86 -23.23 -9.17 -10.73
CA GLN A 86 -23.88 -9.75 -9.56
C GLN A 86 -23.84 -11.30 -9.60
N GLU A 87 -24.00 -11.89 -10.78
CA GLU A 87 -23.90 -13.34 -10.96
C GLU A 87 -22.49 -13.86 -10.64
N GLU A 88 -21.45 -13.19 -11.16
CA GLU A 88 -20.04 -13.55 -10.89
C GLU A 88 -19.70 -13.38 -9.41
N ALA A 89 -20.14 -12.28 -8.78
CA ALA A 89 -19.96 -12.06 -7.35
C ALA A 89 -20.61 -13.18 -6.50
N PHE A 90 -21.79 -13.67 -6.91
CA PHE A 90 -22.45 -14.78 -6.23
C PHE A 90 -21.77 -16.12 -6.45
N GLU A 91 -21.19 -16.37 -7.62
CA GLU A 91 -20.36 -17.56 -7.87
C GLU A 91 -19.10 -17.53 -7.01
N HIS A 92 -18.36 -16.42 -7.00
CA HIS A 92 -17.17 -16.24 -6.16
C HIS A 92 -17.49 -16.34 -4.66
N PHE A 93 -18.63 -15.80 -4.22
CA PHE A 93 -19.08 -15.93 -2.84
C PHE A 93 -19.28 -17.40 -2.46
N GLN A 94 -19.96 -18.19 -3.30
CA GLN A 94 -20.18 -19.61 -3.05
C GLN A 94 -18.87 -20.39 -2.97
N ASP A 95 -17.93 -20.09 -3.87
CA ASP A 95 -16.63 -20.75 -3.90
C ASP A 95 -15.78 -20.38 -2.66
N THR A 96 -15.78 -19.10 -2.27
CA THR A 96 -15.03 -18.60 -1.12
C THR A 96 -15.52 -19.21 0.20
N PHE A 97 -16.82 -19.37 0.35
CA PHE A 97 -17.44 -19.88 1.58
C PHE A 97 -17.91 -21.33 1.46
N ALA A 98 -17.41 -22.10 0.50
CA ALA A 98 -17.77 -23.49 0.26
C ALA A 98 -17.65 -24.40 1.51
N ASP A 99 -16.65 -24.13 2.35
CA ASP A 99 -16.38 -24.87 3.59
C ASP A 99 -17.17 -24.34 4.82
N GLN A 100 -17.99 -23.30 4.64
CA GLN A 100 -18.73 -22.61 5.71
C GLN A 100 -20.23 -22.54 5.38
N PRO A 101 -20.96 -23.67 5.48
CA PRO A 101 -22.35 -23.78 5.04
C PRO A 101 -23.29 -22.81 5.77
N GLU A 102 -23.02 -22.51 7.05
CA GLU A 102 -23.74 -21.48 7.80
C GLU A 102 -23.69 -20.08 7.17
N ILE A 103 -22.61 -19.72 6.47
CA ILE A 103 -22.49 -18.43 5.78
C ILE A 103 -23.30 -18.46 4.47
N LEU A 104 -23.18 -19.56 3.72
CA LEU A 104 -23.91 -19.76 2.46
C LEU A 104 -25.43 -19.74 2.65
N ASP A 105 -25.93 -20.35 3.73
CA ASP A 105 -27.36 -20.41 4.04
C ASP A 105 -27.96 -19.03 4.41
N SER A 106 -27.11 -18.05 4.72
CA SER A 106 -27.52 -16.71 5.17
C SER A 106 -27.48 -15.64 4.09
N ALA A 107 -26.86 -15.92 2.94
CA ALA A 107 -26.72 -14.97 1.85
C ALA A 107 -27.75 -15.22 0.74
N GLU A 108 -28.42 -14.16 0.29
CA GLU A 108 -29.26 -14.19 -0.90
C GLU A 108 -28.46 -13.59 -2.07
N ALA A 109 -28.48 -14.21 -3.26
CA ALA A 109 -27.68 -13.76 -4.40
C ALA A 109 -27.94 -12.31 -4.80
N ASP A 110 -29.17 -11.84 -4.61
CA ASP A 110 -29.57 -10.49 -4.96
C ASP A 110 -28.96 -9.42 -4.03
N THR A 111 -28.36 -9.81 -2.89
CA THR A 111 -27.73 -8.87 -1.96
C THR A 111 -26.30 -8.53 -2.33
N LEU A 112 -25.70 -9.24 -3.29
CA LEU A 112 -24.34 -8.96 -3.77
C LEU A 112 -24.42 -8.00 -4.95
N PRO A 113 -24.05 -6.71 -4.78
CA PRO A 113 -24.05 -5.76 -5.89
C PRO A 113 -22.95 -6.11 -6.90
N SER A 114 -23.15 -5.71 -8.16
CA SER A 114 -22.05 -5.68 -9.12
C SER A 114 -20.99 -4.68 -8.67
N SER A 115 -19.76 -4.88 -9.12
CA SER A 115 -18.64 -4.05 -8.70
C SER A 115 -17.58 -3.88 -9.79
N PHE A 116 -16.81 -2.81 -9.66
CA PHE A 116 -15.53 -2.67 -10.33
C PHE A 116 -14.40 -2.95 -9.33
N HIS A 117 -13.44 -3.76 -9.75
CA HIS A 117 -12.20 -4.05 -9.03
C HIS A 117 -11.08 -3.29 -9.72
N ILE A 118 -10.38 -2.44 -8.96
CA ILE A 118 -9.41 -1.50 -9.50
C ILE A 118 -8.04 -1.81 -8.93
N LYS A 119 -7.07 -1.96 -9.83
CA LYS A 119 -5.64 -1.87 -9.49
C LYS A 119 -5.16 -0.45 -9.78
N LEU A 120 -4.50 0.16 -8.80
CA LEU A 120 -3.94 1.49 -8.97
C LEU A 120 -2.48 1.39 -9.40
N THR A 121 -2.04 2.35 -10.21
CA THR A 121 -0.61 2.53 -10.53
C THR A 121 0.23 2.88 -9.31
N ASP A 122 -0.43 3.36 -8.25
CA ASP A 122 0.15 3.74 -6.97
C ASP A 122 -0.90 3.55 -5.86
N SER A 123 -0.83 2.40 -5.18
CA SER A 123 -1.79 2.01 -4.13
C SER A 123 -1.77 2.95 -2.92
N ASP A 124 -0.67 3.68 -2.67
CA ASP A 124 -0.61 4.66 -1.57
C ASP A 124 -1.52 5.86 -1.79
N ARG A 125 -1.98 6.07 -3.03
CA ARG A 125 -2.90 7.13 -3.42
C ARG A 125 -4.36 6.69 -3.50
N SER A 126 -4.71 5.56 -2.88
CA SER A 126 -6.09 5.06 -2.78
C SER A 126 -7.07 6.13 -2.28
N GLU A 127 -6.71 6.89 -1.26
CA GLU A 127 -7.57 7.92 -0.68
C GLU A 127 -7.87 9.06 -1.68
N GLU A 128 -6.87 9.47 -2.47
CA GLU A 128 -7.05 10.47 -3.53
C GLU A 128 -7.98 9.95 -4.62
N TYR A 129 -7.76 8.70 -5.07
CA TYR A 129 -8.60 8.05 -6.05
C TYR A 129 -10.06 7.98 -5.61
N ILE A 130 -10.32 7.53 -4.37
CA ILE A 130 -11.66 7.35 -3.83
C ILE A 130 -12.43 8.68 -3.76
N GLN A 131 -11.73 9.77 -3.39
CA GLN A 131 -12.34 11.11 -3.30
C GLN A 131 -12.92 11.59 -4.64
N ASP A 132 -12.37 11.16 -5.77
CA ASP A 132 -12.86 11.53 -7.09
C ASP A 132 -14.18 10.81 -7.47
N PHE A 133 -14.50 9.70 -6.80
CA PHE A 133 -15.66 8.85 -7.13
C PHE A 133 -16.73 8.75 -6.03
N GLU A 134 -16.46 9.12 -4.78
CA GLU A 134 -17.38 8.95 -3.62
C GLU A 134 -18.77 9.58 -3.76
N ASN A 135 -18.96 10.52 -4.70
CA ASN A 135 -20.22 11.22 -4.92
C ASN A 135 -20.78 11.01 -6.35
N VAL A 136 -20.31 10.01 -7.09
CA VAL A 136 -20.78 9.71 -8.44
C VAL A 136 -22.11 8.94 -8.39
N GLU A 137 -23.06 9.35 -9.22
CA GLU A 137 -24.35 8.68 -9.37
C GLU A 137 -24.18 7.23 -9.84
N GLY A 138 -24.92 6.30 -9.24
CA GLY A 138 -24.82 4.86 -9.55
C GLY A 138 -23.76 4.11 -8.75
N ILE A 139 -22.94 4.80 -7.96
CA ILE A 139 -22.02 4.16 -6.98
C ILE A 139 -22.72 4.06 -5.63
N TYR A 140 -22.77 2.85 -5.08
CA TYR A 140 -23.35 2.56 -3.77
C TYR A 140 -22.31 2.68 -2.64
N GLU A 141 -21.13 2.10 -2.82
CA GLU A 141 -20.09 2.03 -1.80
C GLU A 141 -18.70 1.89 -2.45
N ILE A 142 -17.67 2.42 -1.80
CA ILE A 142 -16.28 2.25 -2.22
C ILE A 142 -15.48 1.68 -1.04
N SER A 143 -14.83 0.55 -1.26
CA SER A 143 -13.96 -0.12 -0.30
C SER A 143 -12.49 0.12 -0.63
N ASP A 144 -11.75 0.66 0.35
CA ASP A 144 -10.30 0.81 0.30
C ASP A 144 -9.62 -0.43 0.90
N MET A 145 -9.10 -1.30 0.04
CA MET A 145 -8.40 -2.51 0.48
C MET A 145 -7.01 -2.18 1.04
N VAL A 146 -6.42 -1.07 0.59
CA VAL A 146 -5.09 -0.61 1.00
C VAL A 146 -5.12 0.00 2.40
N ALA A 147 -6.23 0.66 2.79
CA ALA A 147 -6.36 1.31 4.09
C ALA A 147 -6.11 0.36 5.27
N LEU A 148 -6.60 -0.88 5.18
CA LEU A 148 -6.37 -1.89 6.21
C LEU A 148 -4.89 -2.26 6.31
N TYR A 149 -4.22 -2.45 5.17
CA TYR A 149 -2.80 -2.75 5.13
C TYR A 149 -2.00 -1.58 5.71
N ARG A 150 -2.25 -0.36 5.26
CA ARG A 150 -1.60 0.87 5.75
C ARG A 150 -1.72 1.05 7.26
N TYR A 151 -2.83 0.61 7.85
CA TYR A 151 -3.04 0.69 9.30
C TYR A 151 -2.33 -0.41 10.08
N TRP A 152 -2.41 -1.67 9.63
CA TRP A 152 -1.92 -2.82 10.38
C TRP A 152 -0.44 -3.13 10.15
N GLU A 153 0.07 -2.86 8.95
CA GLU A 153 1.43 -3.22 8.54
C GLU A 153 2.52 -2.64 9.46
N PRO A 154 2.52 -1.33 9.81
CA PRO A 154 3.57 -0.79 10.68
C PRO A 154 3.58 -1.44 12.07
N ALA A 155 2.40 -1.80 12.59
CA ALA A 155 2.28 -2.49 13.87
C ALA A 155 2.82 -3.92 13.78
N CYS A 156 2.52 -4.64 12.70
CA CYS A 156 3.02 -6.00 12.49
C CYS A 156 4.56 -6.05 12.34
N ILE A 157 5.14 -5.10 11.59
CA ILE A 157 6.61 -4.95 11.47
C ILE A 157 7.23 -4.67 12.84
N GLU A 158 6.67 -3.73 13.61
CA GLU A 158 7.21 -3.40 14.94
C GLU A 158 7.18 -4.62 15.88
N PHE A 159 6.14 -5.44 15.81
CA PHE A 159 6.02 -6.63 16.64
C PHE A 159 7.05 -7.69 16.26
N GLU A 160 7.28 -7.89 14.96
CA GLU A 160 8.26 -8.85 14.45
C GLU A 160 9.68 -8.43 14.85
N ASP A 161 10.02 -7.16 14.59
CA ASP A 161 11.33 -6.57 14.90
C ASP A 161 11.65 -6.61 16.41
N LYS A 162 10.63 -6.41 17.25
CA LYS A 162 10.79 -6.43 18.72
C LYS A 162 10.61 -7.81 19.33
N GLY A 163 10.26 -8.83 18.54
CA GLY A 163 9.93 -10.16 19.04
C GLY A 163 8.77 -10.15 20.03
N ILE A 164 7.77 -9.30 19.80
CA ILE A 164 6.55 -9.22 20.61
C ILE A 164 5.60 -10.32 20.14
N SER A 165 5.44 -11.36 20.96
CA SER A 165 4.51 -12.46 20.73
C SER A 165 3.79 -12.85 22.03
N PRO A 166 2.62 -13.52 21.95
CA PRO A 166 1.96 -14.06 23.13
C PRO A 166 2.85 -15.09 23.85
N ASP A 167 2.70 -15.20 25.17
CA ASP A 167 3.36 -16.24 25.96
C ASP A 167 2.95 -17.64 25.46
N GLU A 168 3.83 -18.63 25.65
CA GLU A 168 3.56 -19.99 25.19
C GLU A 168 2.26 -20.55 25.83
N GLY A 169 1.28 -20.87 24.98
CA GLY A 169 -0.03 -21.38 25.39
C GLY A 169 -1.07 -20.32 25.75
N ASP A 170 -0.74 -19.03 25.62
CA ASP A 170 -1.71 -17.94 25.75
C ASP A 170 -2.50 -17.73 24.46
N THR A 171 -3.78 -18.08 24.49
CA THR A 171 -4.71 -17.97 23.35
C THR A 171 -5.85 -17.00 23.60
N GLU A 172 -5.86 -16.31 24.74
CA GLU A 172 -6.94 -15.40 25.14
C GLU A 172 -6.50 -13.95 25.22
N SER A 173 -5.20 -13.67 25.11
CA SER A 173 -4.69 -12.30 25.15
C SER A 173 -4.87 -11.54 23.85
N ILE A 174 -4.88 -10.21 23.96
CA ILE A 174 -4.86 -9.30 22.83
C ILE A 174 -3.62 -9.50 21.95
N LEU A 175 -2.50 -9.96 22.53
CA LEU A 175 -1.28 -10.26 21.77
C LEU A 175 -1.49 -11.47 20.86
N TYR A 176 -2.25 -12.48 21.30
CA TYR A 176 -2.64 -13.60 20.44
C TYR A 176 -3.52 -13.13 19.28
N GLU A 177 -4.52 -12.29 19.55
CA GLU A 177 -5.38 -11.73 18.49
C GLU A 177 -4.59 -10.92 17.45
N ILE A 178 -3.68 -10.04 17.91
CA ILE A 178 -2.80 -9.26 17.02
C ILE A 178 -1.88 -10.18 16.23
N GLN A 179 -1.32 -11.21 16.85
CA GLN A 179 -0.47 -12.20 16.18
C GLN A 179 -1.22 -12.92 15.04
N GLN A 180 -2.49 -13.26 15.25
CA GLN A 180 -3.33 -13.88 14.21
C GLN A 180 -3.64 -12.91 13.07
N ALA A 181 -3.95 -11.65 13.37
CA ALA A 181 -4.16 -10.63 12.35
C ALA A 181 -2.91 -10.44 11.48
N CYS A 182 -1.74 -10.27 12.09
CA CYS A 182 -0.47 -10.12 11.36
C CYS A 182 -0.09 -11.36 10.55
N ARG A 183 -0.43 -12.58 11.02
CA ARG A 183 -0.25 -13.80 10.22
C ARG A 183 -1.09 -13.80 8.95
N ASN A 184 -2.31 -13.26 8.98
CA ASN A 184 -3.13 -13.12 7.77
C ASN A 184 -2.51 -12.15 6.76
N PHE A 185 -1.67 -11.21 7.21
CA PHE A 185 -0.88 -10.32 6.36
C PHE A 185 0.50 -10.90 5.98
N GLY A 186 0.83 -12.13 6.37
CA GLY A 186 2.06 -12.84 5.97
C GLY A 186 3.25 -12.75 6.94
N TYR A 187 3.09 -12.14 8.11
CA TYR A 187 4.17 -11.98 9.11
C TYR A 187 4.39 -13.22 9.97
N THR A 188 5.62 -13.43 10.44
CA THR A 188 6.00 -14.57 11.30
C THR A 188 6.22 -14.14 12.75
N LEU A 189 5.12 -13.74 13.40
CA LEU A 189 5.05 -13.43 14.83
C LEU A 189 4.83 -14.68 15.69
#